data_AF-A0A257P1P4-F1
#
_entry.id   AF-A0A257P1P4-F1
#
_cell.length_a   1.000
_cell.length_b   1.000
_cell.length_c   1.000
_cell.angle_alpha   90.00
_cell.angle_beta   90.00
_cell.angle_gamma   90.00
#
_symmetry.space_group_name_H-M   'P 1'
#
loop_
_entity.id
_entity.type
_entity.pdbx_description
1 polymer ?
#
loop_
_entity_poly.entity_id
_entity_poly.type
_entity_poly.pdbx_seq_one_letter_code
_entity_poly.pdbx_strand_id
1 'polypeptide(L)'
;MESLPMSFKSALHSWMSFRRGWLLAAVLGISLLSGCASVTPLAYRGQTPTFDLKQYFNGRLTAVGIVFDRSGKMTRRFHVTIDASWKGDVGTLDEHFVYNDGAKQERIWTIRELPEKDGEKRYIGTAGDVIG
;
A
#
# COMPACT_ATOMS: atom_id res chain seq x y z
N MET A 1 47.52 -61.66 0.12
CA MET A 1 47.23 -60.82 -1.07
C MET A 1 45.72 -60.67 -1.12
N GLU A 2 45.16 -59.86 -0.23
CA GLU A 2 43.71 -59.66 -0.10
C GLU A 2 43.34 -58.29 -0.65
N SER A 3 42.52 -58.31 -1.70
CA SER A 3 41.95 -57.14 -2.37
C SER A 3 40.79 -56.57 -1.57
N LEU A 4 40.85 -55.28 -1.26
CA LEU A 4 39.72 -54.55 -0.67
C LEU A 4 38.61 -54.30 -1.72
N PRO A 5 37.32 -54.48 -1.36
CA PRO A 5 36.20 -54.35 -2.30
C PRO A 5 35.83 -52.88 -2.58
N MET A 6 35.45 -52.61 -3.82
CA MET A 6 35.03 -51.32 -4.41
C MET A 6 33.76 -50.68 -3.81
N SER A 7 33.33 -51.09 -2.61
CA SER A 7 31.99 -50.77 -2.08
C SER A 7 31.88 -49.46 -1.30
N PHE A 8 32.92 -48.63 -1.23
CA PHE A 8 32.90 -47.40 -0.40
C PHE A 8 32.63 -46.09 -1.18
N LYS A 9 32.62 -46.11 -2.52
CA LYS A 9 32.46 -44.87 -3.31
C LYS A 9 31.00 -44.46 -3.60
N SER A 10 30.02 -45.33 -3.34
CA SER A 10 28.60 -45.08 -3.71
C SER A 10 27.79 -44.34 -2.63
N ALA A 11 28.09 -44.55 -1.35
CA ALA A 11 27.29 -43.99 -0.24
C ALA A 11 27.45 -42.46 -0.06
N LEU A 12 28.61 -41.90 -0.42
CA LEU A 12 28.86 -40.45 -0.34
C LEU A 12 28.13 -39.65 -1.43
N HIS A 13 27.95 -40.25 -2.63
CA HIS A 13 27.30 -39.57 -3.75
C HIS A 13 25.78 -39.43 -3.56
N SER A 14 25.14 -40.37 -2.87
CA SER A 14 23.69 -40.37 -2.61
C SER A 14 23.26 -39.29 -1.59
N TRP A 15 24.11 -39.00 -0.60
CA TRP A 15 23.78 -38.03 0.45
C TRP A 15 23.97 -36.56 0.01
N MET A 16 24.90 -36.31 -0.91
CA MET A 16 25.18 -34.98 -1.46
C MET A 16 24.17 -34.54 -2.54
N SER A 17 23.61 -35.45 -3.32
CA SER A 17 22.60 -35.17 -4.35
C SER A 17 21.22 -34.86 -3.74
N PHE A 18 20.86 -35.52 -2.63
CA PHE A 18 19.61 -35.28 -1.91
C PHE A 18 19.55 -33.88 -1.26
N ARG A 19 20.66 -33.42 -0.65
CA ARG A 19 20.76 -32.08 -0.05
C ARG A 19 20.76 -30.95 -1.10
N ARG A 20 21.36 -31.19 -2.27
CA ARG A 20 21.35 -30.25 -3.40
C ARG A 20 19.96 -30.08 -4.02
N GLY A 21 19.19 -31.17 -4.16
CA GLY A 21 17.82 -31.12 -4.66
C GLY A 21 16.88 -30.31 -3.75
N TRP A 22 16.99 -30.49 -2.44
CA TRP A 22 16.19 -29.73 -1.46
C TRP A 22 16.54 -28.24 -1.42
N LEU A 23 17.82 -27.88 -1.53
CA LEU A 23 18.24 -26.48 -1.60
C LEU A 23 17.74 -25.81 -2.88
N LEU A 24 17.79 -26.50 -4.02
CA LEU A 24 17.25 -25.98 -5.28
C LEU A 24 15.72 -25.83 -5.23
N ALA A 25 15.01 -26.77 -4.63
CA ALA A 25 13.56 -26.69 -4.44
C ALA A 25 13.16 -25.54 -3.48
N ALA A 26 13.93 -25.32 -2.42
CA ALA A 26 13.70 -24.19 -1.50
C ALA A 26 13.95 -22.84 -2.16
N VAL A 27 15.03 -22.71 -2.95
CA VAL A 27 15.32 -21.49 -3.72
C VAL A 27 14.25 -21.24 -4.78
N LEU A 28 13.79 -22.28 -5.48
CA LEU A 28 12.70 -22.18 -6.46
C LEU A 28 11.37 -21.80 -5.77
N GLY A 29 11.07 -22.40 -4.62
CA GLY A 29 9.88 -22.08 -3.81
C GLY A 29 9.86 -20.64 -3.32
N ILE A 30 11.00 -20.13 -2.81
CA ILE A 30 11.15 -18.72 -2.40
C ILE A 30 11.00 -17.78 -3.60
N SER A 31 11.54 -18.16 -4.77
CA SER A 31 11.46 -17.33 -5.99
C SER A 31 10.03 -17.22 -6.53
N LEU A 32 9.20 -18.25 -6.35
CA LEU A 32 7.79 -18.27 -6.75
C LEU A 32 6.88 -17.41 -5.84
N LEU A 33 7.36 -17.02 -4.64
CA LEU A 33 6.64 -16.14 -3.72
C LEU A 33 6.85 -14.64 -4.02
N SER A 34 7.78 -14.29 -4.92
CA SER A 34 8.15 -12.89 -5.23
C SER A 34 7.16 -12.15 -6.14
N GLY A 35 6.02 -12.74 -6.48
CA GLY A 35 5.06 -12.21 -7.47
C GLY A 35 3.95 -11.30 -6.92
N CYS A 36 3.76 -11.21 -5.60
CA CYS A 36 2.72 -10.36 -5.00
C CYS A 36 3.29 -8.99 -4.59
N ALA A 37 3.96 -8.28 -5.49
CA ALA A 37 4.47 -6.94 -5.21
C ALA A 37 3.41 -5.88 -5.52
N SER A 38 3.01 -5.13 -4.51
CA SER A 38 2.13 -3.96 -4.64
C SER A 38 2.79 -2.88 -5.51
N VAL A 39 1.96 -2.07 -6.18
CA VAL A 39 2.46 -0.89 -6.90
C VAL A 39 3.12 0.05 -5.90
N THR A 40 4.40 0.37 -6.13
CA THR A 40 5.12 1.30 -5.25
C THR A 40 4.76 2.74 -5.64
N PRO A 41 4.60 3.67 -4.68
CA PRO A 41 4.35 5.09 -5.00
C PRO A 41 5.47 5.71 -5.86
N LEU A 42 6.69 5.19 -5.75
CA LEU A 42 7.85 5.58 -6.56
C LEU A 42 7.61 5.42 -8.07
N ALA A 43 6.76 4.48 -8.49
CA ALA A 43 6.41 4.28 -9.90
C ALA A 43 5.73 5.50 -10.54
N TYR A 44 5.19 6.42 -9.72
CA TYR A 44 4.51 7.64 -10.18
C TYR A 44 5.35 8.92 -10.01
N ARG A 45 6.63 8.81 -9.62
CA ARG A 45 7.51 10.00 -9.56
C ARG A 45 7.69 10.62 -10.94
N GLY A 46 7.70 11.95 -11.00
CA GLY A 46 7.93 12.71 -12.23
C GLY A 46 6.73 12.76 -13.19
N GLN A 47 5.57 12.21 -12.79
CA GLN A 47 4.32 12.40 -13.52
C GLN A 47 3.93 13.89 -13.53
N THR A 48 3.35 14.34 -14.64
CA THR A 48 2.80 15.69 -14.80
C THR A 48 1.31 15.62 -15.10
N PRO A 49 0.51 16.61 -14.66
CA PRO A 49 0.90 17.79 -13.90
C PRO A 49 1.33 17.47 -12.46
N THR A 50 2.19 18.31 -11.88
CA THR A 50 2.56 18.19 -10.47
C THR A 50 1.30 18.37 -9.61
N PHE A 51 1.10 17.46 -8.66
CA PHE A 51 -0.04 17.51 -7.76
C PHE A 51 0.05 18.72 -6.83
N ASP A 52 -0.89 19.65 -6.96
CA ASP A 52 -1.05 20.79 -6.05
C ASP A 52 -2.32 20.59 -5.21
N LEU A 53 -2.13 20.43 -3.89
CA LEU A 53 -3.21 20.12 -2.96
C LEU A 53 -4.23 21.27 -2.86
N LYS A 54 -3.76 22.53 -2.82
CA LYS A 54 -4.62 23.71 -2.69
C LYS A 54 -5.48 23.89 -3.93
N GLN A 55 -4.90 23.70 -5.10
CA GLN A 55 -5.62 23.79 -6.36
C GLN A 55 -6.62 22.64 -6.53
N TYR A 56 -6.21 21.41 -6.21
CA TYR A 56 -7.07 20.24 -6.37
C TYR A 56 -8.28 20.28 -5.44
N PHE A 57 -8.06 20.60 -4.16
CA PHE A 57 -9.13 20.67 -3.15
C PHE A 57 -9.65 22.09 -2.96
N ASN A 58 -10.28 22.67 -3.97
CA ASN A 58 -10.90 23.98 -3.88
C ASN A 58 -12.23 24.03 -4.65
N GLY A 59 -13.33 24.07 -3.91
CA GLY A 59 -14.69 23.94 -4.44
C GLY A 59 -15.30 22.57 -4.13
N ARG A 60 -16.35 22.21 -4.88
CA ARG A 60 -17.10 20.98 -4.67
C ARG A 60 -16.48 19.81 -5.44
N LEU A 61 -16.24 18.70 -4.74
CA LEU A 61 -15.75 17.45 -5.30
C LEU A 61 -16.69 16.28 -4.98
N THR A 62 -16.51 15.19 -5.70
CA THR A 62 -17.16 13.91 -5.40
C THR A 62 -16.15 12.78 -5.46
N ALA A 63 -16.28 11.78 -4.59
CA ALA A 63 -15.51 10.55 -4.67
C ALA A 63 -16.38 9.33 -4.36
N VAL A 64 -15.86 8.16 -4.70
CA VAL A 64 -16.46 6.86 -4.41
C VAL A 64 -15.41 5.95 -3.78
N GLY A 65 -15.84 5.06 -2.90
CA GLY A 65 -14.92 4.18 -2.21
C GLY A 65 -15.55 2.90 -1.68
N ILE A 66 -14.69 1.99 -1.25
CA ILE A 66 -15.01 0.66 -0.77
C ILE A 66 -14.24 0.41 0.52
N VAL A 67 -14.89 -0.20 1.51
CA VAL A 67 -14.29 -0.60 2.78
C VAL A 67 -14.18 -2.13 2.82
N PHE A 68 -13.00 -2.60 3.19
CA PHE A 68 -12.70 -4.02 3.40
C PHE A 68 -12.40 -4.28 4.88
N ASP A 69 -12.77 -5.46 5.38
CA ASP A 69 -12.31 -5.92 6.69
C ASP A 69 -10.90 -6.55 6.63
N ARG A 70 -10.38 -7.00 7.78
CA ARG A 70 -9.04 -7.63 7.87
C ARG A 70 -8.91 -8.95 7.10
N SER A 71 -10.02 -9.59 6.75
CA SER A 71 -10.04 -10.79 5.91
C SER A 71 -10.03 -10.46 4.41
N GLY A 72 -10.16 -9.18 4.04
CA GLY A 72 -10.28 -8.74 2.66
C GLY A 72 -11.71 -8.84 2.12
N LYS A 73 -12.71 -9.10 2.97
CA LYS A 73 -14.12 -9.11 2.55
C LYS A 73 -14.62 -7.67 2.46
N MET A 74 -15.27 -7.34 1.33
CA MET A 74 -15.93 -6.05 1.16
C MET A 74 -17.09 -5.93 2.15
N THR A 75 -17.05 -4.91 3.01
CA THR A 75 -18.09 -4.68 4.01
C THR A 75 -19.04 -3.57 3.60
N ARG A 76 -18.54 -2.48 3.00
CA ARG A 76 -19.36 -1.32 2.62
C ARG A 76 -18.81 -0.62 1.38
N ARG A 77 -19.67 0.12 0.70
CA ARG A 77 -19.33 1.07 -0.37
C ARG A 77 -19.94 2.42 -0.03
N PHE A 78 -19.30 3.49 -0.48
CA PHE A 78 -19.79 4.84 -0.22
C PHE A 78 -19.58 5.76 -1.40
N HIS A 79 -20.44 6.77 -1.47
CA HIS A 79 -20.24 7.98 -2.25
C HIS A 79 -20.01 9.13 -1.27
N VAL A 80 -19.14 10.06 -1.61
CA VAL A 80 -18.87 11.24 -0.79
C VAL A 80 -18.96 12.49 -1.64
N THR A 81 -19.60 13.52 -1.10
CA THR A 81 -19.51 14.90 -1.61
C THR A 81 -18.60 15.66 -0.67
N ILE A 82 -17.69 16.46 -1.21
CA ILE A 82 -16.69 17.19 -0.46
C ILE A 82 -16.84 18.66 -0.82
N ASP A 83 -17.12 19.52 0.15
CA ASP A 83 -17.03 20.96 -0.02
C ASP A 83 -15.68 21.42 0.55
N ALA A 84 -14.72 21.65 -0.35
CA ALA A 84 -13.36 22.01 -0.01
C ALA A 84 -13.14 23.52 -0.11
N SER A 85 -12.43 24.10 0.86
CA SER A 85 -12.07 25.52 0.84
C SER A 85 -10.75 25.78 1.52
N TRP A 86 -10.13 26.91 1.18
CA TRP A 86 -8.86 27.35 1.78
C TRP A 86 -8.96 28.77 2.32
N LYS A 87 -8.34 29.00 3.48
CA LYS A 87 -8.12 30.31 4.10
C LYS A 87 -6.64 30.44 4.40
N GLY A 88 -5.90 31.07 3.48
CA GLY A 88 -4.43 31.14 3.55
C GLY A 88 -3.82 29.74 3.49
N ASP A 89 -3.19 29.31 4.57
CA ASP A 89 -2.49 28.03 4.67
C ASP A 89 -3.32 26.93 5.34
N VAL A 90 -4.57 27.23 5.68
CA VAL A 90 -5.49 26.27 6.28
C VAL A 90 -6.58 25.88 5.28
N GLY A 91 -6.64 24.61 4.93
CA GLY A 91 -7.69 23.99 4.14
C GLY A 91 -8.72 23.30 5.01
N THR A 92 -9.97 23.30 4.58
CA THR A 92 -11.06 22.52 5.18
C THR A 92 -11.70 21.66 4.12
N LEU A 93 -11.84 20.36 4.38
CA LEU A 93 -12.63 19.44 3.58
C LEU A 93 -13.84 19.01 4.40
N ASP A 94 -15.02 19.50 4.04
CA ASP A 94 -16.28 19.08 4.64
C ASP A 94 -16.86 17.91 3.83
N GLU A 95 -16.66 16.68 4.33
CA GLU A 95 -16.97 15.45 3.63
C GLU A 95 -18.28 14.84 4.13
N HIS A 96 -19.25 14.68 3.22
CA HIS A 96 -20.53 14.03 3.49
C HIS A 96 -20.65 12.68 2.79
N PHE A 97 -20.61 11.60 3.57
CA PHE A 97 -20.66 10.22 3.09
C PHE A 97 -22.10 9.70 3.06
N VAL A 98 -22.40 8.94 2.01
CA VAL A 98 -23.60 8.11 1.88
C VAL A 98 -23.16 6.68 1.57
N TYR A 99 -23.43 5.77 2.49
CA TYR A 99 -23.11 4.36 2.34
C TYR A 99 -24.21 3.61 1.59
N ASN A 100 -23.86 2.47 1.01
CA ASN A 100 -24.80 1.62 0.27
C ASN A 100 -25.91 1.00 1.14
N ASP A 101 -25.76 1.03 2.47
CA ASP A 101 -26.77 0.63 3.45
C ASP A 101 -27.67 1.80 3.90
N GLY A 102 -27.47 3.00 3.33
CA GLY A 102 -28.22 4.22 3.63
C GLY A 102 -27.68 5.02 4.81
N ALA A 103 -26.70 4.51 5.55
CA ALA A 103 -26.08 5.28 6.62
C ALA A 103 -25.36 6.51 6.07
N LYS A 104 -25.29 7.55 6.89
CA LYS A 104 -24.59 8.80 6.58
C LYS A 104 -23.52 9.06 7.63
N GLN A 105 -22.42 9.66 7.19
CA GLN A 105 -21.34 10.09 8.06
C GLN A 105 -20.80 11.42 7.56
N GLU A 106 -20.31 12.23 8.48
CA GLU A 106 -19.63 13.48 8.19
C GLU A 106 -18.20 13.38 8.71
N ARG A 107 -17.26 13.91 7.94
CA ARG A 107 -15.86 14.05 8.35
C ARG A 107 -15.36 15.42 7.90
N ILE A 108 -14.80 16.15 8.86
CA ILE A 108 -14.23 17.46 8.59
C ILE A 108 -12.72 17.35 8.74
N TRP A 109 -12.00 17.42 7.63
CA TRP A 109 -10.54 17.54 7.65
C TRP A 109 -10.13 19.00 7.77
N THR A 110 -9.21 19.27 8.70
CA THR A 110 -8.43 20.51 8.71
C THR A 110 -7.03 20.19 8.21
N ILE A 111 -6.63 20.82 7.12
CA ILE A 111 -5.31 20.67 6.51
C ILE A 111 -4.52 21.95 6.74
N ARG A 112 -3.26 21.83 7.15
CA ARG A 112 -2.33 22.97 7.27
C ARG A 112 -1.12 22.75 6.38
N GLU A 113 -0.84 23.72 5.53
CA GLU A 113 0.43 23.79 4.81
C GLU A 113 1.56 24.13 5.77
N LEU A 114 2.67 23.39 5.64
CA LEU A 114 3.89 23.58 6.41
C LEU A 114 4.95 24.23 5.52
N PRO A 115 5.98 24.86 6.12
CA PRO A 115 7.11 25.37 5.36
C PRO A 115 7.73 24.28 4.48
N GLU A 116 8.05 24.67 3.26
CA GLU A 116 8.74 23.81 2.29
C GLU A 116 10.07 23.33 2.86
N LYS A 117 10.43 22.07 2.56
CA LYS A 117 11.71 21.50 2.96
C LYS A 117 12.29 20.75 1.76
N ASP A 118 13.55 21.04 1.42
CA ASP A 118 14.28 20.37 0.34
C ASP A 118 13.58 20.46 -1.05
N GLY A 119 12.80 21.52 -1.30
CA GLY A 119 12.05 21.67 -2.55
C GLY A 119 10.66 21.03 -2.55
N GLU A 120 10.23 20.41 -1.44
CA GLU A 120 8.98 19.63 -1.37
C GLU A 120 7.91 20.32 -0.50
N LYS A 121 6.70 20.47 -1.06
CA LYS A 121 5.52 20.95 -0.34
C LYS A 121 5.11 19.95 0.74
N ARG A 122 4.74 20.45 1.91
CA ARG A 122 4.39 19.62 3.07
C ARG A 122 3.06 20.06 3.68
N TYR A 123 2.28 19.09 4.12
CA TYR A 123 0.97 19.32 4.74
C TYR A 123 0.78 18.42 5.95
N ILE A 124 0.01 18.88 6.93
CA ILE A 124 -0.52 18.07 8.02
C ILE A 124 -2.04 18.14 7.99
N GLY A 125 -2.70 16.99 8.13
CA GLY A 125 -4.16 16.90 8.16
C GLY A 125 -4.64 16.28 9.47
N THR A 126 -5.72 16.82 10.03
CA THR A 126 -6.41 16.25 11.19
C THR A 126 -7.92 16.20 10.95
N ALA A 127 -8.57 15.18 11.48
CA ALA A 127 -10.03 15.06 11.50
C ALA A 127 -10.47 14.56 12.88
N GLY A 128 -11.56 15.10 13.43
CA GLY A 128 -11.98 14.81 14.80
C GLY A 128 -12.45 13.38 15.03
N ASP A 129 -12.91 12.69 13.99
CA ASP A 129 -13.39 11.31 14.04
C ASP A 129 -12.32 10.28 13.62
N VAL A 130 -11.10 10.74 13.30
CA VAL A 130 -9.97 9.89 12.92
C VAL A 130 -8.88 10.00 13.98
N ILE A 131 -8.62 8.89 14.66
CA ILE A 131 -7.45 8.76 15.55
C ILE A 131 -6.30 8.23 14.70
N GLY A 132 -5.18 8.97 14.67
CA GLY A 132 -3.99 8.68 13.88
C GLY A 132 -2.71 9.00 14.63
#